data_AF-A0A085FP81-F1
#
_entry.id   AF-A0A085FP81-F1
#
_cell.length_a   1.000
_cell.length_b   1.000
_cell.length_c   1.000
_cell.angle_alpha   90.00
_cell.angle_beta   90.00
_cell.angle_gamma   90.00
#
_symmetry.space_group_name_H-M   'P 1'
#
loop_
_entity.id
_entity.type
_entity.pdbx_description
1 polymer ?
#
loop_
_entity_poly.entity_id
_entity_poly.type
_entity_poly.pdbx_seq_one_letter_code
_entity_poly.pdbx_strand_id
1 'polypeptide(L)'
;MKNWMKGFAFLAVAAALSACGKQGNEYVGNWEAKQYKNRTVAIERNGDNFVIKATEPSMFKRGTLDTEVKPAVYKDGMLEVSTAFGAMKVSYVKDTDTLLMPTMGGSMEYRRVK
;
A
#
# COMPACT_ATOMS: atom_id res chain seq x y z
N MET A 1 52.34 36.11 14.17
CA MET A 1 50.98 36.61 14.40
C MET A 1 50.48 37.25 13.10
N LYS A 2 49.56 36.59 12.37
CA LYS A 2 49.05 37.07 11.07
C LYS A 2 47.63 36.53 10.81
N ASN A 3 46.67 37.39 11.13
CA ASN A 3 45.35 37.69 10.55
C ASN A 3 44.54 36.59 9.83
N TRP A 4 43.36 36.30 10.41
CA TRP A 4 42.02 36.42 9.79
C TRP A 4 41.75 35.70 8.46
N MET A 5 40.96 34.62 8.52
CA MET A 5 40.08 34.25 7.41
C MET A 5 38.69 33.98 7.97
N LYS A 6 37.75 34.78 7.46
CA LYS A 6 36.36 34.88 7.88
C LYS A 6 35.60 33.64 7.40
N GLY A 7 34.61 33.26 8.20
CA GLY A 7 33.79 32.08 7.98
C GLY A 7 32.98 32.13 6.69
N PHE A 8 32.68 30.95 6.18
CA PHE A 8 31.56 30.69 5.27
C PHE A 8 31.08 29.27 5.58
N ALA A 9 30.38 29.10 6.70
CA ALA A 9 29.65 27.89 7.00
C ALA A 9 28.22 28.07 6.44
N PHE A 10 28.03 27.80 5.15
CA PHE A 10 26.70 27.60 4.58
C PHE A 10 26.21 26.23 5.02
N LEU A 11 25.59 26.15 6.20
CA LEU A 11 24.74 25.01 6.56
C LEU A 11 23.46 25.15 5.72
N ALA A 12 23.44 24.53 4.55
CA ALA A 12 22.21 24.32 3.79
C ALA A 12 21.36 23.30 4.56
N VAL A 13 20.46 23.80 5.42
CA VAL A 13 19.38 22.99 5.98
C VAL A 13 18.45 22.68 4.82
N ALA A 14 18.62 21.51 4.22
CA ALA A 14 17.67 20.95 3.27
C ALA A 14 16.37 20.68 4.04
N ALA A 15 15.45 21.65 4.01
CA ALA A 15 14.08 21.44 4.41
C ALA A 15 13.50 20.36 3.49
N ALA A 16 13.47 19.12 3.98
CA ALA A 16 12.67 18.07 3.39
C ALA A 16 11.22 18.53 3.46
N LEU A 17 10.71 19.07 2.35
CA LEU A 17 9.29 19.22 2.11
C LEU A 17 8.72 17.79 2.05
N SER A 18 8.42 17.21 3.22
CA SER A 18 7.53 16.06 3.29
C SER A 18 6.19 16.56 2.74
N ALA A 19 5.89 16.14 1.52
CA ALA A 19 4.60 16.38 0.90
C ALA A 19 3.52 16.09 1.94
N CYS A 20 2.58 17.01 2.10
CA CYS A 20 1.38 16.86 2.94
C CYS A 20 0.41 15.85 2.28
N GLY A 21 0.93 14.71 1.83
CA GLY A 21 0.17 13.55 1.40
C GLY A 21 -0.01 12.64 2.60
N LYS A 22 -1.25 12.24 2.89
CA LYS A 22 -1.51 11.24 3.92
C LYS A 22 -0.77 9.95 3.56
N GLN A 23 0.02 9.43 4.50
CA GLN A 23 0.80 8.20 4.33
C GLN A 23 -0.08 7.04 3.83
N GLY A 24 0.42 6.20 2.93
CA GLY A 24 -0.31 5.07 2.39
C GLY A 24 -1.33 5.42 1.30
N ASN A 25 -1.38 6.67 0.82
CA ASN A 25 -2.26 7.06 -0.30
C ASN A 25 -1.93 6.31 -1.60
N GLU A 26 -0.70 5.84 -1.77
CA GLU A 26 -0.27 5.04 -2.91
C GLU A 26 -1.04 3.71 -3.03
N TYR A 27 -1.62 3.20 -1.93
CA TYR A 27 -2.43 1.99 -1.94
C TYR A 27 -3.87 2.24 -2.41
N VAL A 28 -4.39 3.47 -2.27
CA VAL A 28 -5.79 3.81 -2.55
C VAL A 28 -6.07 3.65 -4.05
N GLY A 29 -7.14 2.95 -4.40
CA GLY A 29 -7.56 2.72 -5.78
C GLY A 29 -8.18 1.36 -6.01
N ASN A 30 -8.49 1.09 -7.27
CA ASN A 30 -8.98 -0.19 -7.75
C ASN A 30 -7.84 -0.99 -8.38
N TRP A 31 -7.84 -2.29 -8.16
CA TRP A 31 -6.76 -3.20 -8.50
C TRP A 31 -7.31 -4.50 -9.05
N GLU A 32 -6.65 -5.07 -10.05
CA GLU A 32 -7.03 -6.33 -10.68
C GLU A 32 -5.83 -7.29 -10.68
N ALA A 33 -6.04 -8.57 -10.33
CA ALA A 33 -4.96 -9.54 -10.31
C ALA A 33 -4.43 -9.77 -11.73
N LYS A 34 -3.10 -9.76 -11.89
CA LYS A 34 -2.48 -9.98 -13.22
C LYS A 34 -2.80 -11.37 -13.78
N GLN A 35 -2.86 -12.37 -12.91
CA GLN A 35 -3.09 -13.77 -13.28
C GLN A 35 -4.58 -14.14 -13.39
N TYR A 36 -5.49 -13.39 -12.75
CA TYR A 36 -6.89 -13.78 -12.60
C TYR A 36 -7.84 -12.58 -12.74
N LYS A 37 -8.50 -12.46 -13.91
CA LYS A 37 -9.39 -11.33 -14.22
C LYS A 37 -10.62 -11.20 -13.29
N ASN A 38 -11.01 -12.28 -12.62
CA ASN A 38 -12.14 -12.29 -11.70
C ASN A 38 -11.75 -11.99 -10.25
N ARG A 39 -10.48 -11.63 -9.99
CA ARG A 39 -10.01 -11.21 -8.68
C ARG A 39 -9.69 -9.72 -8.69
N THR A 40 -10.40 -8.99 -7.85
CA THR A 40 -10.23 -7.53 -7.75
C THR A 40 -10.08 -7.10 -6.31
N VAL A 41 -9.39 -6.00 -6.11
CA VAL A 41 -9.19 -5.37 -4.80
C VAL A 41 -9.48 -3.89 -4.93
N ALA A 42 -10.35 -3.35 -4.07
CA ALA A 42 -10.51 -1.91 -3.89
C ALA A 42 -9.97 -1.52 -2.52
N ILE A 43 -9.08 -0.53 -2.48
CA ILE A 43 -8.54 0.02 -1.25
C ILE A 43 -9.02 1.45 -1.13
N GLU A 44 -9.72 1.74 -0.04
CA GLU A 44 -10.31 3.04 0.26
C GLU A 44 -9.74 3.58 1.56
N ARG A 45 -9.58 4.90 1.64
CA ARG A 45 -9.21 5.57 2.89
C ARG A 45 -10.45 5.72 3.78
N ASN A 46 -10.32 5.37 5.04
CA ASN A 46 -11.36 5.49 6.06
C ASN A 46 -10.79 6.21 7.30
N GLY A 47 -10.84 7.54 7.28
CA GLY A 47 -10.16 8.39 8.27
C GLY A 47 -8.64 8.26 8.16
N ASP A 48 -8.00 7.84 9.25
CA ASP A 48 -6.56 7.57 9.31
C ASP A 48 -6.22 6.11 8.92
N ASN A 49 -7.23 5.24 8.84
CA ASN A 49 -7.11 3.85 8.45
C ASN A 49 -7.59 3.63 7.01
N PHE A 50 -7.66 2.36 6.62
CA PHE A 50 -8.04 1.91 5.29
C PHE A 50 -9.06 0.77 5.38
N VAL A 51 -9.80 0.60 4.30
CA VAL A 51 -10.69 -0.54 4.09
C VAL A 51 -10.29 -1.19 2.77
N ILE A 52 -10.11 -2.51 2.81
CA ILE A 52 -9.81 -3.34 1.65
C ILE A 52 -11.05 -4.18 1.34
N LYS A 53 -11.56 -4.06 0.12
CA LYS A 53 -12.64 -4.89 -0.43
C LYS A 53 -12.02 -5.83 -1.46
N ALA A 54 -11.86 -7.10 -1.10
CA ALA A 54 -11.29 -8.12 -1.98
C ALA A 54 -12.41 -9.01 -2.54
N THR A 55 -12.55 -9.05 -3.86
CA THR A 55 -13.50 -9.93 -4.54
C THR A 55 -12.75 -11.10 -5.15
N GLU A 56 -13.12 -12.31 -4.75
CA GLU A 56 -12.48 -13.55 -5.18
C GLU A 56 -13.53 -14.65 -5.44
N PRO A 57 -13.19 -15.73 -6.16
CA PRO A 57 -14.06 -16.90 -6.29
C PRO A 57 -14.50 -17.44 -4.93
N SER A 58 -15.80 -17.64 -4.77
CA SER A 58 -16.37 -18.22 -3.55
C SER A 58 -15.80 -19.61 -3.30
N MET A 59 -15.36 -19.87 -2.06
CA MET A 59 -14.96 -21.21 -1.64
C MET A 59 -16.17 -22.13 -1.37
N PHE A 60 -17.37 -21.55 -1.15
CA PHE A 60 -18.57 -22.31 -0.76
C PHE A 60 -19.57 -22.49 -1.90
N LYS A 61 -19.55 -21.60 -2.91
CA LYS A 61 -20.54 -21.57 -4.00
C LYS A 61 -19.84 -21.55 -5.36
N ARG A 62 -19.88 -22.69 -6.06
CA ARG A 62 -19.26 -22.85 -7.38
C ARG A 62 -19.80 -21.83 -8.37
N GLY A 63 -18.89 -21.16 -9.09
CA GLY A 63 -19.23 -20.21 -10.16
C GLY A 63 -19.67 -18.83 -9.66
N THR A 64 -19.53 -18.54 -8.36
CA THR A 64 -19.87 -17.24 -7.78
C THR A 64 -18.63 -16.54 -7.23
N LEU A 65 -18.74 -15.23 -7.02
CA LEU A 65 -17.71 -14.41 -6.39
C LEU A 65 -18.20 -13.96 -5.01
N ASP A 66 -17.31 -13.94 -4.04
CA ASP A 66 -17.53 -13.36 -2.72
C ASP A 66 -16.65 -12.12 -2.57
N THR A 67 -17.19 -11.06 -1.96
CA THR A 67 -16.43 -9.86 -1.60
C THR A 67 -16.23 -9.82 -0.09
N GLU A 68 -14.99 -9.88 0.35
CA GLU A 68 -14.61 -9.69 1.75
C GLU A 68 -14.19 -8.25 2.00
N VAL A 69 -14.66 -7.67 3.11
CA VAL A 69 -14.29 -6.31 3.54
C VAL A 69 -13.45 -6.41 4.81
N LYS A 70 -12.21 -5.92 4.74
CA LYS A 70 -11.24 -6.01 5.85
C LYS A 70 -10.69 -4.63 6.22
N PRO A 71 -10.60 -4.30 7.52
CA PRO A 71 -9.88 -3.11 7.95
C PRO A 71 -8.38 -3.28 7.73
N ALA A 72 -7.70 -2.19 7.41
CA ALA A 72 -6.26 -2.15 7.30
C ALA A 72 -5.69 -0.86 7.91
N VAL A 73 -4.48 -0.96 8.44
CA VAL A 73 -3.75 0.15 9.04
C VAL A 73 -2.43 0.36 8.31
N TYR A 74 -1.99 1.61 8.14
CA TYR A 74 -0.67 1.88 7.59
C TYR A 74 0.35 1.89 8.72
N LYS A 75 1.29 0.95 8.68
CA LYS A 75 2.30 0.74 9.72
C LYS A 75 3.60 0.22 9.10
N ASP A 76 4.73 0.73 9.57
CA ASP A 76 6.07 0.32 9.12
C ASP A 76 6.26 0.39 7.59
N GLY A 77 5.62 1.37 6.94
CA GLY A 77 5.73 1.58 5.49
C GLY A 77 4.80 0.72 4.62
N MET A 78 3.93 -0.11 5.23
CA MET A 78 3.04 -1.04 4.53
C MET A 78 1.62 -0.99 5.08
N LEU A 79 0.65 -1.51 4.32
CA LEU A 79 -0.67 -1.78 4.86
C LEU A 79 -0.68 -3.12 5.58
N GLU A 80 -1.09 -3.11 6.84
CA GLU A 80 -1.32 -4.30 7.65
C GLU A 80 -2.81 -4.58 7.73
N VAL A 81 -3.21 -5.78 7.28
CA VAL A 81 -4.60 -6.23 7.19
C VAL A 81 -4.83 -7.28 8.26
N SER A 82 -5.87 -7.10 9.07
CA SER A 82 -6.28 -8.12 10.04
C SER A 82 -7.04 -9.24 9.33
N THR A 83 -6.60 -10.47 9.53
CA THR A 83 -7.23 -11.68 9.00
C THR A 83 -7.51 -12.68 10.12
N ALA A 84 -8.28 -13.72 9.83
CA ALA A 84 -8.55 -14.80 10.79
C ALA A 84 -7.27 -15.53 11.27
N PHE A 85 -6.19 -15.47 10.48
CA PHE A 85 -4.91 -16.13 10.78
C PHE A 85 -3.84 -15.16 11.31
N GLY A 86 -4.23 -13.95 11.69
CA GLY A 86 -3.33 -12.88 12.16
C GLY A 86 -3.22 -11.73 11.17
N ALA A 87 -2.15 -10.96 11.29
CA ALA A 87 -1.89 -9.79 10.46
C ALA A 87 -1.12 -10.14 9.19
N MET A 88 -1.57 -9.63 8.05
CA MET A 88 -0.91 -9.80 6.75
C MET A 88 -0.47 -8.45 6.20
N LYS A 89 0.73 -8.37 5.62
CA LYS A 89 1.26 -7.12 5.05
C LYS A 89 1.05 -7.08 3.54
N VAL A 90 0.44 -6.00 3.07
CA VAL A 90 0.27 -5.67 1.66
C VAL A 90 1.34 -4.67 1.27
N SER A 91 2.07 -4.98 0.21
CA SER A 91 3.17 -4.13 -0.27
C SER A 91 2.78 -3.42 -1.55
N TYR A 92 3.21 -2.16 -1.68
CA TYR A 92 3.13 -1.40 -2.92
C TYR A 92 4.51 -1.32 -3.58
N VAL A 93 4.60 -1.71 -4.85
CA VAL A 93 5.84 -1.63 -5.65
C VAL A 93 5.76 -0.42 -6.56
N LYS A 94 6.48 0.64 -6.18
CA LYS A 94 6.43 1.95 -6.86
C LYS A 94 6.89 1.89 -8.31
N ASP A 95 7.92 1.11 -8.61
CA ASP A 95 8.52 1.05 -9.95
C ASP A 95 7.57 0.48 -11.00
N THR A 96 6.63 -0.36 -10.58
CA THR A 96 5.69 -1.05 -11.48
C THR A 96 4.24 -0.63 -11.28
N ASP A 97 3.94 0.24 -10.31
CA ASP A 97 2.60 0.60 -9.85
C ASP A 97 1.72 -0.65 -9.61
N THR A 98 2.24 -1.58 -8.78
CA THR A 98 1.56 -2.83 -8.43
C THR A 98 1.38 -3.01 -6.94
N LEU A 99 0.34 -3.76 -6.56
CA LEU A 99 0.21 -4.31 -5.22
C LEU A 99 0.65 -5.76 -5.19
N LEU A 100 1.29 -6.14 -4.08
CA LEU A 100 1.55 -7.52 -3.72
C LEU A 100 0.65 -7.85 -2.53
N MET A 101 -0.38 -8.65 -2.81
CA MET A 101 -1.24 -9.22 -1.77
C MET A 101 -0.63 -10.55 -1.33
N PRO A 102 -0.38 -10.75 -0.03
CA PRO A 102 0.12 -12.02 0.45
C PRO A 102 -0.95 -13.11 0.29
N THR A 103 -0.51 -14.32 0.00
CA THR A 103 -1.34 -15.51 -0.13
C THR A 103 -0.66 -16.67 0.60
N MET A 104 -1.37 -17.79 0.80
CA MET A 104 -0.76 -18.98 1.41
C MET A 104 0.44 -19.53 0.62
N GLY A 105 0.53 -19.26 -0.69
CA GLY A 105 1.60 -19.73 -1.57
C GLY A 105 2.69 -18.69 -1.89
N GLY A 106 2.70 -17.53 -1.21
CA GLY A 106 3.60 -16.43 -1.49
C GLY A 106 2.86 -15.11 -1.64
N SER A 107 2.89 -14.50 -2.83
CA SER A 107 2.15 -13.26 -3.11
C SER A 107 1.50 -13.29 -4.49
N MET A 108 0.41 -12.54 -4.63
CA MET A 108 -0.28 -12.31 -5.89
C MET A 108 -0.12 -10.85 -6.29
N GLU A 109 0.23 -10.63 -7.55
CA GLU A 109 0.41 -9.29 -8.08
C GLU A 109 -0.90 -8.73 -8.62
N TYR A 110 -1.20 -7.49 -8.27
CA TYR A 110 -2.32 -6.75 -8.79
C TYR A 110 -1.84 -5.49 -9.52
N ARG A 111 -2.45 -5.20 -10.65
CA ARG A 111 -2.25 -3.96 -11.42
C ARG A 111 -3.34 -2.96 -11.07
N ARG A 112 -3.00 -1.68 -11.04
CA ARG A 112 -3.99 -0.62 -10.86
C ARG A 112 -4.93 -0.55 -12.07
N VAL A 113 -6.22 -0.43 -11.80
CA VAL A 113 -7.25 -0.13 -12.80
C VAL A 113 -7.41 1.39 -12.84
N LYS A 114 -7.26 1.98 -14.02
CA LYS A 114 -7.48 3.42 -14.26
C LYS A 114 -8.96 3.71 -14.45
#